data_AF-A0A9P3Z940-F1
#
_entry.id   AF-A0A9P3Z940-F1
#
_cell.length_a   1.000
_cell.length_b   1.000
_cell.length_c   1.000
_cell.angle_alpha   90.00
_cell.angle_beta   90.00
_cell.angle_gamma   90.00
#
_symmetry.space_group_name_H-M   'P 1'
#
loop_
_entity.id
_entity.type
_entity.pdbx_description
1 polymer ?
#
loop_
_entity_poly.entity_id
_entity_poly.type
_entity_poly.pdbx_seq_one_letter_code
_entity_poly.pdbx_strand_id
1 'polypeptide(L)'
;MYHVDNSTGVPVMPQPSPVTSETELFFTEGGNGVPPTFPGPDWFNIIQSELINILRAAGLDPDKMDNTQILAALKKLFLSRSNPFGDIKADGAAAIATALS
;
A
#
# COMPACT_ATOMS: atom_id res chain seq x y z
N MET A 1 3.63 6.81 5.78
CA MET A 1 2.24 6.34 5.90
C MET A 1 1.84 6.23 7.36
N TYR A 2 0.83 6.97 7.76
CA TYR A 2 0.23 6.89 9.09
C TYR A 2 -1.28 6.98 8.94
N HIS A 3 -2.03 6.51 9.93
CA HIS A 3 -3.49 6.67 9.90
C HIS A 3 -3.86 8.16 10.12
N VAL A 4 -5.10 8.54 9.81
CA VAL A 4 -5.63 9.86 10.15
C VAL A 4 -5.41 10.13 11.64
N ASP A 5 -4.61 11.15 11.92
CA ASP A 5 -4.22 11.57 13.28
C ASP A 5 -4.54 13.06 13.45
N ASN A 6 -5.84 13.33 13.61
CA ASN A 6 -6.40 14.66 13.88
C ASN A 6 -7.73 14.52 14.65
N SER A 7 -8.31 15.65 15.08
CA SER A 7 -9.50 15.68 15.94
C SER A 7 -10.81 15.23 15.27
N THR A 8 -10.82 14.94 13.97
CA THR A 8 -12.02 14.49 13.23
C THR A 8 -11.99 13.00 12.92
N GLY A 9 -10.90 12.30 13.26
CA GLY A 9 -10.78 10.85 13.13
C GLY A 9 -11.73 10.09 14.06
N VAL A 10 -12.19 8.92 13.62
CA VAL A 10 -12.96 7.98 14.44
C VAL A 10 -12.09 6.78 14.81
N PRO A 11 -12.21 6.24 16.04
CA PRO A 11 -11.31 5.19 16.55
C PRO A 11 -11.60 3.79 15.97
N VAL A 12 -12.74 3.62 15.31
CA VAL A 12 -13.16 2.37 14.68
C VAL A 12 -13.47 2.69 13.22
N MET A 13 -12.89 1.92 12.30
CA MET A 13 -13.17 2.05 10.87
C MET A 13 -14.67 1.83 10.63
N PRO A 14 -15.38 2.80 10.03
CA PRO A 14 -16.76 2.60 9.61
C PRO A 14 -16.87 1.43 8.64
N GLN A 15 -18.00 0.72 8.66
CA GLN A 15 -18.27 -0.28 7.63
C GLN A 15 -18.31 0.39 6.25
N PRO A 16 -17.57 -0.12 5.25
CA PRO A 16 -17.66 0.42 3.89
C PRO A 16 -19.09 0.39 3.38
N SER A 17 -19.46 1.42 2.61
CA SER A 17 -20.78 1.49 1.98
C SER A 17 -20.96 0.35 0.97
N PRO A 18 -22.21 -0.09 0.70
CA PRO A 18 -22.48 -1.08 -0.33
C PRO A 18 -21.96 -0.64 -1.71
N VAL A 19 -21.61 -1.62 -2.55
CA VAL A 19 -21.24 -1.35 -3.95
C VAL A 19 -22.42 -0.69 -4.68
N THR A 20 -22.16 0.46 -5.30
CA THR A 20 -23.18 1.27 -5.99
C THR A 20 -23.06 1.25 -7.51
N SER A 21 -21.95 0.73 -8.07
CA SER A 21 -21.72 0.61 -9.51
C SER A 21 -21.09 -0.75 -9.81
N GLU A 22 -21.62 -1.45 -10.81
CA GLU A 22 -21.04 -2.71 -11.32
C GLU A 22 -19.94 -2.48 -12.37
N THR A 23 -19.79 -1.22 -12.83
CA THR A 23 -18.75 -0.80 -13.77
C THR A 23 -17.70 0.03 -13.05
N GLU A 24 -16.44 -0.12 -13.44
CA GLU A 24 -15.33 0.73 -12.98
C GLU A 24 -15.53 2.19 -13.43
N LEU A 25 -15.36 3.13 -12.50
CA LEU A 25 -15.49 4.57 -12.72
C LEU A 25 -14.20 5.28 -12.31
N PHE A 26 -13.96 6.45 -12.89
CA PHE A 26 -12.76 7.26 -12.65
C PHE A 26 -13.12 8.66 -12.15
N PHE A 27 -12.15 9.32 -11.51
CA PHE A 27 -12.29 10.71 -11.08
C PHE A 27 -12.49 11.65 -12.27
N THR A 28 -13.37 12.63 -12.10
CA THR A 28 -13.59 13.72 -13.04
C THR A 28 -13.64 15.07 -12.32
N GLU A 29 -13.14 16.12 -12.97
CA GLU A 29 -13.28 17.52 -12.53
C GLU A 29 -14.73 18.03 -12.66
N GLY A 30 -15.64 17.20 -13.20
CA GLY A 30 -16.99 17.60 -13.55
C GLY A 30 -17.01 18.44 -14.83
N GLY A 31 -18.07 19.24 -15.00
CA GLY A 31 -18.27 20.10 -16.16
C GLY A 31 -19.72 20.14 -16.64
N ASN A 32 -20.12 21.21 -17.34
CA ASN A 32 -21.48 21.39 -17.89
C ASN A 32 -22.61 21.10 -16.88
N GLY A 33 -22.45 21.58 -15.63
CA GLY A 33 -23.43 21.40 -14.56
C GLY A 33 -23.30 20.11 -13.76
N VAL A 34 -22.35 19.23 -14.10
CA VAL A 34 -22.00 18.05 -13.30
C VAL A 34 -20.91 18.42 -12.29
N PRO A 35 -21.07 18.11 -10.99
CA PRO A 35 -20.03 18.36 -9.99
C PRO A 35 -18.83 17.42 -10.16
N PRO A 36 -17.65 17.78 -9.66
CA PRO A 36 -16.50 16.89 -9.60
C PRO A 36 -16.77 15.66 -8.72
N THR A 37 -15.98 14.61 -8.93
CA THR A 37 -16.03 13.41 -8.09
C THR A 37 -15.64 13.71 -6.65
N PHE A 38 -16.47 13.30 -5.70
CA PHE A 38 -16.13 13.30 -4.27
C PHE A 38 -15.84 11.84 -3.83
N PRO A 39 -14.56 11.47 -3.58
CA PRO A 39 -14.19 10.09 -3.21
C PRO A 39 -14.82 9.60 -1.91
N GLY A 40 -15.00 10.52 -0.95
CA GLY A 40 -15.56 10.20 0.36
C GLY A 40 -14.64 9.37 1.26
N PRO A 41 -15.10 9.09 2.50
CA PRO A 41 -14.30 8.41 3.52
C PRO A 41 -13.94 6.96 3.14
N ASP A 42 -14.81 6.25 2.41
CA ASP A 42 -14.57 4.86 2.03
C ASP A 42 -13.30 4.73 1.19
N TRP A 43 -13.18 5.55 0.14
CA TRP A 43 -12.00 5.54 -0.73
C TRP A 43 -10.72 5.86 0.04
N PHE A 44 -10.72 6.92 0.86
CA PHE A 44 -9.54 7.30 1.63
C PHE A 44 -9.17 6.27 2.70
N ASN A 45 -10.14 5.68 3.39
CA ASN A 45 -9.88 4.66 4.40
C ASN A 45 -9.36 3.36 3.78
N ILE A 46 -9.83 2.98 2.59
CA ILE A 46 -9.31 1.83 1.85
C ILE A 46 -7.85 2.05 1.49
N ILE A 47 -7.52 3.13 0.79
CA ILE A 47 -6.14 3.45 0.39
C ILE A 47 -5.23 3.53 1.62
N GLN A 48 -5.69 4.19 2.69
CA GLN A 48 -4.93 4.25 3.93
C GLN A 48 -4.65 2.86 4.51
N SER A 49 -5.68 2.02 4.60
CA SER A 49 -5.58 0.69 5.20
C SER A 49 -4.70 -0.23 4.38
N GLU A 50 -4.79 -0.18 3.05
CA GLU A 50 -3.93 -0.95 2.14
C GLU A 50 -2.46 -0.57 2.32
N LEU A 51 -2.14 0.73 2.33
CA LEU A 51 -0.77 1.21 2.51
C LEU A 51 -0.20 0.87 3.89
N ILE A 52 -1.02 0.95 4.96
CA ILE A 52 -0.61 0.53 6.30
C ILE A 52 -0.42 -0.99 6.37
N ASN A 53 -1.25 -1.78 5.69
CA ASN A 53 -1.12 -3.24 5.69
C ASN A 53 0.16 -3.71 4.99
N ILE A 54 0.69 -2.97 4.01
CA ILE A 54 2.03 -3.23 3.44
C ILE A 54 3.10 -3.15 4.54
N LEU A 55 3.04 -2.14 5.41
CA LEU A 55 3.99 -1.98 6.51
C LEU A 55 3.88 -3.14 7.51
N ARG A 56 2.66 -3.45 7.91
CA ARG A 56 2.38 -4.55 8.85
C ARG A 56 2.84 -5.89 8.31
N ALA A 57 2.63 -6.16 7.01
CA ALA A 57 3.11 -7.37 6.35
C ALA A 57 4.65 -7.46 6.37
N ALA A 58 5.34 -6.33 6.27
CA ALA A 58 6.79 -6.24 6.44
C ALA A 58 7.23 -6.27 7.92
N GLY A 59 6.31 -6.34 8.89
CA GLY A 59 6.62 -6.23 10.31
C GLY A 59 7.22 -4.87 10.69
N LEU A 60 6.73 -3.80 10.06
CA LEU A 60 7.04 -2.42 10.39
C LEU A 60 5.81 -1.76 11.01
N ASP A 61 6.02 -1.02 12.10
CA ASP A 61 4.98 -0.19 12.68
C ASP A 61 4.90 1.15 11.93
N PRO A 62 3.68 1.71 11.73
CA PRO A 62 3.54 3.03 11.15
C PRO A 62 4.21 4.11 12.00
N ASP A 63 5.01 4.97 11.37
CA ASP A 63 5.62 6.15 11.99
C ASP A 63 5.26 7.41 11.20
N LYS A 64 4.58 8.39 11.83
CA LYS A 64 4.17 9.64 11.20
C LYS A 64 5.35 10.52 10.78
N MET A 65 6.52 10.34 11.40
CA MET A 65 7.72 11.11 11.13
C MET A 65 8.61 10.48 10.04
N ASP A 66 8.32 9.25 9.61
CA ASP A 66 9.07 8.56 8.57
C ASP A 66 8.30 8.49 7.24
N ASN A 67 8.82 9.15 6.20
CA ASN A 67 8.25 9.12 4.85
C ASN A 67 8.84 8.00 3.97
N THR A 68 9.70 7.14 4.51
CA THR A 68 10.38 6.07 3.77
C THR A 68 9.87 4.66 4.10
N GLN A 69 9.04 4.50 5.13
CA GLN A 69 8.53 3.21 5.61
C GLN A 69 7.88 2.31 4.55
N ILE A 70 7.13 2.86 3.57
CA ILE A 70 6.58 2.03 2.48
C ILE A 70 7.72 1.44 1.64
N LEU A 71 8.70 2.26 1.25
CA LEU A 71 9.87 1.78 0.51
C LEU A 71 10.65 0.73 1.32
N ALA A 72 10.81 0.94 2.62
CA ALA A 72 11.45 -0.02 3.52
C ALA A 72 10.66 -1.34 3.57
N ALA A 73 9.33 -1.28 3.65
CA ALA A 73 8.45 -2.45 3.62
C ALA A 73 8.58 -3.22 2.31
N LEU A 74 8.51 -2.54 1.16
CA LEU A 74 8.64 -3.18 -0.15
C LEU A 74 10.02 -3.84 -0.32
N LYS A 75 11.10 -3.17 0.13
CA LYS A 75 12.43 -3.78 0.17
C LYS A 75 12.44 -5.05 1.01
N LYS A 76 11.85 -5.03 2.20
CA LYS A 76 11.81 -6.20 3.08
C LYS A 76 10.99 -7.34 2.49
N LEU A 77 9.83 -7.04 1.90
CA LEU A 77 8.92 -8.02 1.30
C LEU A 77 9.47 -8.64 0.01
N PHE A 78 10.18 -7.88 -0.82
CA PHE A 78 10.63 -8.33 -2.14
C PHE A 78 12.12 -8.68 -2.21
N LEU A 79 12.95 -8.26 -1.26
CA LEU A 79 14.37 -8.62 -1.18
C LEU A 79 14.62 -9.74 -0.16
N SER A 80 13.63 -10.15 0.64
CA SER A 80 13.76 -11.38 1.43
C SER A 80 13.64 -12.59 0.49
N ARG A 81 14.78 -13.06 -0.01
CA ARG A 81 14.87 -14.40 -0.59
C ARG A 81 14.50 -15.40 0.50
N SER A 82 13.30 -15.99 0.41
CA SER A 82 12.86 -17.00 1.38
C SER A 82 13.75 -18.24 1.33
N ASN A 83 14.43 -18.47 0.20
CA ASN A 83 15.45 -19.49 0.03
C ASN A 83 16.65 -18.87 -0.70
N PRO A 84 17.55 -18.15 0.01
CA PRO A 84 18.64 -17.39 -0.61
C PRO A 84 19.45 -18.19 -1.63
N PHE A 85 19.75 -19.47 -1.33
CA PHE A 85 20.50 -20.34 -2.22
C PHE A 85 19.67 -20.87 -3.40
N GLY A 86 18.38 -21.16 -3.19
CA GLY A 86 17.47 -21.56 -4.27
C GLY A 86 17.21 -20.43 -5.25
N ASP A 87 17.07 -19.20 -4.75
CA ASP A 87 16.79 -18.01 -5.54
C ASP A 87 18.05 -17.58 -6.33
N ILE A 88 19.25 -17.64 -5.72
CA ILE A 88 20.53 -17.47 -6.43
C ILE A 88 20.68 -18.50 -7.54
N LYS A 89 20.27 -19.76 -7.29
CA LYS A 89 20.30 -20.82 -8.30
C LYS A 89 19.35 -20.51 -9.47
N ALA A 90 18.16 -19.95 -9.20
CA ALA A 90 17.18 -19.59 -10.24
C ALA A 90 17.64 -18.40 -11.11
N ASP A 91 18.37 -17.44 -10.53
CA ASP A 91 18.91 -16.27 -11.24
C ASP A 91 20.07 -16.60 -12.20
N GLY A 92 20.56 -17.83 -12.17
CA GLY A 92 21.46 -18.39 -13.18
C GLY A 92 22.95 -18.21 -12.88
N ALA A 93 23.78 -18.67 -13.83
CA ALA A 93 25.21 -18.86 -13.61
C ALA A 93 25.98 -17.60 -13.20
N ALA A 94 25.59 -16.42 -13.70
CA ALA A 94 26.21 -15.15 -13.33
C ALA A 94 25.96 -14.80 -11.85
N ALA A 95 24.73 -14.96 -11.38
CA ALA A 95 24.37 -14.71 -9.98
C ALA A 95 25.07 -15.69 -9.03
N ILE A 96 25.20 -16.96 -9.44
CA ILE A 96 25.96 -17.98 -8.68
C ILE A 96 27.43 -17.59 -8.58
N ALA A 97 28.06 -17.18 -9.69
CA ALA A 97 29.47 -16.81 -9.71
C ALA A 97 29.76 -15.61 -8.79
N THR A 98 28.91 -14.57 -8.81
CA THR A 98 29.03 -13.42 -7.90
C THR A 98 28.77 -13.78 -6.44
N ALA A 99 27.92 -14.78 -6.15
CA ALA A 99 27.65 -15.19 -4.77
C ALA A 99 28.79 -16.02 -4.14
N LEU A 100 29.63 -16.65 -4.96
CA LEU A 100 30.73 -17.52 -4.54
C LEU A 100 32.11 -16.83 -4.55
N SER A 101 32.18 -15.59 -5.03
CA SER A 101 33.38 -14.73 -5.03
C SER A 101 33.49 -13.93 -3.74
#